data_AF-O35859-F1
#
_entry.id   AF-O35859-F1
#
_cell.length_a   1.000
_cell.length_b   1.000
_cell.length_c   1.000
_cell.angle_alpha   90.00
_cell.angle_beta   90.00
_cell.angle_gamma   90.00
#
_symmetry.space_group_name_H-M   'P 1'
#
loop_
_entity.id
_entity.type
_entity.pdbx_description
1 polymer ?
#
loop_
_entity_poly.entity_id
_entity_poly.type
_entity_poly.pdbx_seq_one_letter_code
_entity_poly.pdbx_strand_id
1 'polypeptide(L)'
;MEGHVKRPMNAFMVWSRGERHKLAQQNPSMQNTEISKQLGCRWKSLTEAEKRPFFQEAQRLKTLHREKYPNYKYQPHRRAKVSQRSGILQPAVASTKLYNLLQWDRNPHAITYRQDWSRAAHLYSKNQQSFYLQPVDIPTGHPQQQQQQQQQFHNHHQQQQQFYDHQQQQQQQQQQQQQQQFHDHHQQKQQFHDHHQQQQQFHDHHHHQQQQQFHDHHQQQQQFHDHQQQQQQQ
;
A
#
# COMPACT_ATOMS: atom_id res chain seq x y z
N MET A 1 34.29 -18.00 19.92
CA MET A 1 32.94 -18.06 20.54
C MET A 1 31.95 -17.50 19.54
N GLU A 2 31.11 -18.33 18.95
CA GLU A 2 30.06 -17.82 18.05
C GLU A 2 28.93 -17.25 18.90
N GLY A 3 28.88 -15.91 18.98
CA GLY A 3 27.99 -15.17 19.87
C GLY A 3 26.53 -15.20 19.44
N HIS A 4 25.64 -14.79 20.36
CA HIS A 4 24.20 -14.67 20.10
C HIS A 4 23.89 -13.90 18.81
N VAL A 5 23.24 -14.58 17.86
CA VAL A 5 22.83 -14.01 16.56
C VAL A 5 21.74 -12.97 16.77
N LYS A 6 21.98 -11.73 16.35
CA LYS A 6 21.01 -10.63 16.45
C LYS A 6 19.95 -10.74 15.36
N ARG A 7 18.73 -10.28 15.67
CA ARG A 7 17.63 -10.20 14.70
C ARG A 7 18.01 -9.34 13.48
N PRO A 8 17.54 -9.67 12.26
CA PRO A 8 17.67 -8.77 11.12
C PRO A 8 16.86 -7.49 11.37
N MET A 9 17.37 -6.36 10.88
CA MET A 9 16.69 -5.07 11.02
C MET A 9 15.44 -5.00 10.15
N ASN A 10 14.34 -4.52 10.72
CA ASN A 10 13.13 -4.19 9.95
C ASN A 10 13.28 -2.81 9.27
N ALA A 11 12.32 -2.43 8.40
CA ALA A 11 12.38 -1.20 7.62
C ALA A 11 12.59 0.06 8.48
N PHE A 12 11.83 0.19 9.57
CA PHE A 12 11.99 1.30 10.51
C PHE A 12 13.38 1.33 11.17
N MET A 13 13.91 0.17 11.56
CA MET A 13 15.25 0.08 12.17
C MET A 13 16.36 0.43 11.18
N VAL A 14 16.20 0.09 9.89
CA VAL A 14 17.13 0.48 8.81
C VAL A 14 17.12 2.00 8.63
N TRP A 15 15.94 2.59 8.45
CA TRP A 15 15.78 4.05 8.27
C TRP A 15 16.22 4.84 9.50
N SER A 16 15.73 4.47 10.69
CA SER A 16 15.97 5.21 11.93
C SER A 16 17.43 5.21 12.36
N ARG A 17 18.29 4.32 11.82
CA ARG A 17 19.72 4.32 12.14
C ARG A 17 20.40 5.62 11.71
N GLY A 18 20.17 6.07 10.48
CA GLY A 18 20.72 7.34 9.97
C GLY A 18 20.07 8.54 10.62
N GLU A 19 18.74 8.54 10.73
CA GLU A 19 17.99 9.67 11.28
C GLU A 19 18.25 9.87 12.78
N ARG A 20 18.41 8.78 13.55
CA ARG A 20 18.83 8.86 14.96
C ARG A 20 20.19 9.51 15.11
N HIS A 21 21.14 9.19 14.23
CA HIS A 21 22.48 9.78 14.27
C HIS A 21 22.42 11.30 14.01
N LYS A 22 21.68 11.74 12.98
CA LYS A 22 21.47 13.16 12.69
C LYS A 22 20.85 13.91 13.88
N LEU A 23 19.79 13.34 14.47
CA LEU A 23 19.11 13.96 15.62
C LEU A 23 19.97 14.02 16.88
N ALA A 24 20.75 12.98 17.15
CA ALA A 24 21.67 12.96 18.29
C ALA A 24 22.81 13.97 18.14
N GLN A 25 23.30 14.20 16.91
CA GLN A 25 24.31 15.23 16.65
C GLN A 25 23.74 16.64 16.82
N GLN A 26 22.51 16.88 16.34
CA GLN A 26 21.84 18.18 16.48
C GLN A 26 21.41 18.47 17.93
N ASN A 27 21.10 17.42 18.70
CA ASN A 27 20.66 17.55 20.08
C ASN A 27 21.43 16.58 21.01
N PRO A 28 22.71 16.86 21.34
CA PRO A 28 23.54 15.95 22.14
C PRO A 28 23.02 15.70 23.55
N SER A 29 22.23 16.62 24.11
CA SER A 29 21.60 16.51 25.42
C SER A 29 20.28 15.73 25.41
N MET A 30 19.72 15.44 24.22
CA MET A 30 18.44 14.77 24.10
C MET A 30 18.56 13.28 24.37
N GLN A 31 17.71 12.77 25.27
CA GLN A 31 17.68 11.34 25.56
C GLN A 31 17.17 10.53 24.37
N ASN A 32 17.71 9.33 24.17
CA ASN A 32 17.32 8.42 23.08
C ASN A 32 15.83 8.03 23.16
N THR A 33 15.23 8.03 24.35
CA THR A 33 13.79 7.87 24.55
C THR A 33 13.00 8.92 23.77
N GLU A 34 13.41 10.19 23.82
CA GLU A 34 12.76 11.29 23.11
C GLU A 34 13.06 11.26 21.61
N ILE A 35 14.31 10.99 21.23
CA ILE A 35 14.69 10.81 19.82
C ILE A 35 13.85 9.70 19.18
N SER A 36 13.66 8.58 19.87
CA SER A 36 12.86 7.45 19.38
C SER A 36 11.39 7.81 19.18
N LYS A 37 10.79 8.64 20.05
CA LYS A 37 9.42 9.15 19.86
C LYS A 37 9.34 10.01 18.60
N GLN A 38 10.24 10.97 18.44
CA GLN A 38 10.25 11.86 17.28
C GLN A 38 10.42 11.09 15.96
N LEU A 39 11.33 10.12 15.93
CA LEU A 39 11.53 9.24 14.77
C LEU A 39 10.28 8.41 14.46
N GLY A 40 9.57 7.93 15.48
CA GLY A 40 8.30 7.22 15.31
C GLY A 40 7.24 8.09 14.63
N CYS A 41 7.13 9.36 15.03
CA CYS A 41 6.21 10.32 14.40
C CYS A 41 6.60 10.59 12.94
N ARG A 42 7.88 10.91 12.69
CA ARG A 42 8.39 11.18 11.33
C ARG A 42 8.17 9.99 10.39
N TRP A 43 8.47 8.78 10.84
CA TRP A 43 8.25 7.56 10.06
C TRP A 43 6.78 7.39 9.65
N LYS A 44 5.82 7.69 10.54
CA LYS A 44 4.40 7.61 10.20
C LYS A 44 4.02 8.62 9.12
N SER A 45 4.59 9.83 9.18
CA SER A 45 4.35 10.90 8.21
C SER A 45 5.00 10.69 6.84
N LEU A 46 6.00 9.82 6.71
CA LEU A 46 6.60 9.51 5.41
C LEU A 46 5.59 8.81 4.49
N THR A 47 5.63 9.15 3.21
CA THR A 47 4.87 8.51 2.15
C THR A 47 5.34 7.07 1.90
N GLU A 48 4.52 6.28 1.24
CA GLU A 48 4.91 4.91 0.87
C GLU A 48 6.09 4.88 -0.09
N ALA A 49 6.17 5.85 -1.01
CA ALA A 49 7.29 6.00 -1.92
C ALA A 49 8.63 6.21 -1.18
N GLU A 50 8.63 7.05 -0.14
CA GLU A 50 9.80 7.29 0.70
C GLU A 50 10.15 6.08 1.56
N LYS A 51 9.16 5.29 2.01
CA LYS A 51 9.38 4.09 2.81
C LYS A 51 9.88 2.90 1.98
N ARG A 52 9.49 2.81 0.70
CA ARG A 52 9.78 1.71 -0.22
C ARG A 52 11.25 1.25 -0.23
N PRO A 53 12.27 2.12 -0.36
CA PRO A 53 13.67 1.67 -0.34
C PRO A 53 14.06 0.98 0.98
N PHE A 54 13.49 1.41 2.11
CA PHE A 54 13.79 0.81 3.41
C PHE A 54 13.09 -0.54 3.61
N PHE A 55 11.91 -0.73 3.00
CA PHE A 55 11.26 -2.04 2.96
C PHE A 55 12.05 -3.04 2.10
N GLN A 56 12.51 -2.63 0.93
CA GLN A 56 13.36 -3.44 0.05
C GLN A 56 14.66 -3.84 0.77
N GLU A 57 15.31 -2.89 1.43
CA GLU A 57 16.54 -3.18 2.18
C GLU A 57 16.29 -4.10 3.38
N ALA A 58 15.20 -3.92 4.13
CA ALA A 58 14.84 -4.83 5.21
C ALA A 58 14.56 -6.26 4.71
N GLN A 59 13.94 -6.40 3.55
CA GLN A 59 13.71 -7.70 2.91
C GLN A 59 15.03 -8.35 2.46
N ARG A 60 15.96 -7.55 1.91
CA ARG A 60 17.31 -8.00 1.56
C ARG A 60 18.05 -8.50 2.80
N LEU A 61 18.05 -7.74 3.89
CA LEU A 61 18.67 -8.11 5.16
C LEU A 61 18.04 -9.37 5.78
N LYS A 62 16.72 -9.53 5.68
CA LYS A 62 16.02 -10.75 6.12
C LYS A 62 16.49 -11.98 5.34
N THR A 63 16.62 -11.85 4.03
CA THR A 63 17.08 -12.94 3.14
C THR A 63 18.52 -13.31 3.45
N LEU A 64 19.42 -12.33 3.49
CA LEU A 64 20.83 -12.52 3.84
C LEU A 64 21.00 -13.16 5.22
N HIS A 65 20.20 -12.75 6.20
CA HIS A 65 20.23 -13.35 7.53
C HIS A 65 19.81 -14.81 7.52
N ARG A 66 18.78 -15.17 6.74
CA ARG A 66 18.31 -16.55 6.63
C ARG A 66 19.35 -17.44 5.96
N GLU A 67 20.02 -16.95 4.93
CA GLU A 67 21.09 -17.67 4.23
C GLU A 67 22.32 -17.85 5.12
N LYS A 68 22.74 -16.78 5.82
CA LYS A 68 23.90 -16.83 6.72
C LYS A 68 23.65 -17.67 7.98
N TYR A 69 22.41 -17.70 8.47
CA TYR A 69 22.02 -18.41 9.68
C TYR A 69 20.80 -19.30 9.44
N PRO A 70 20.96 -20.44 8.73
CA PRO A 70 19.85 -21.31 8.35
C PRO A 70 19.13 -21.93 9.56
N ASN A 71 19.86 -22.14 10.66
CA ASN A 71 19.34 -22.70 11.92
C ASN A 71 18.84 -21.63 12.91
N TYR A 72 18.85 -20.35 12.53
CA TYR A 72 18.41 -19.29 13.42
C TYR A 72 16.90 -19.39 13.71
N LYS A 73 16.56 -19.46 15.01
CA LYS A 73 15.20 -19.39 15.50
C LYS A 73 15.08 -18.28 16.52
N TYR A 74 14.07 -17.41 16.34
CA TYR A 74 13.79 -16.35 17.31
C TYR A 74 13.25 -16.96 18.61
N GLN A 75 14.00 -16.77 19.70
CA GLN A 75 13.63 -17.23 21.04
C GLN A 75 13.55 -16.00 21.96
N PRO A 76 12.35 -15.45 22.20
CA PRO A 76 12.19 -14.30 23.08
C PRO A 76 12.56 -14.67 24.51
N HIS A 77 13.65 -14.11 25.03
CA HIS A 77 14.03 -14.27 26.42
C HIS A 77 13.25 -13.27 27.29
N ARG A 78 12.36 -13.76 28.16
CA ARG A 78 11.74 -12.93 29.20
C ARG A 78 12.69 -12.84 30.39
N ARG A 79 13.16 -11.63 30.69
CA ARG A 79 13.83 -11.38 31.97
C ARG A 79 12.80 -11.51 33.10
N ALA A 80 13.09 -12.34 34.11
CA ALA A 80 12.27 -12.42 35.31
C ALA A 80 12.27 -11.05 36.00
N LYS A 81 11.08 -10.48 36.25
CA LYS A 81 10.96 -9.27 37.05
C LYS A 81 11.18 -9.66 38.52
N VAL A 82 12.34 -9.32 39.05
CA VAL A 82 12.56 -9.35 40.50
C VAL A 82 11.62 -8.31 41.11
N SER A 83 10.54 -8.78 41.76
CA SER A 83 9.63 -7.92 42.51
C SER A 83 10.38 -7.44 43.75
N GLN A 84 10.97 -6.26 43.67
CA GLN A 84 11.50 -5.56 44.84
C GLN A 84 10.30 -5.12 45.70
N ARG A 85 9.86 -5.99 46.61
CA ARG A 85 8.97 -5.63 47.72
C ARG A 85 9.83 -5.02 48.83
N SER A 86 10.18 -3.76 48.70
CA SER A 86 10.66 -2.96 49.84
C SER A 86 9.57 -1.95 50.18
N GLY A 87 8.84 -2.22 51.27
CA GLY A 87 7.79 -1.35 51.76
C GLY A 87 8.37 -0.05 52.30
N ILE A 88 7.99 1.08 51.71
CA ILE A 88 7.95 2.39 52.34
C ILE A 88 6.71 3.10 51.76
N LEU A 89 5.74 3.39 52.63
CA LEU A 89 4.58 4.23 52.33
C LEU A 89 5.04 5.70 52.33
N GLN A 90 4.88 6.40 51.20
CA GLN A 90 4.82 7.87 51.12
C GLN A 90 3.85 8.32 50.00
N PRO A 91 3.26 9.52 50.10
CA PRO A 91 1.86 9.77 49.74
C PRO A 91 1.63 10.21 48.29
N ALA A 92 0.34 10.20 47.93
CA ALA A 92 -0.26 10.46 46.63
C ALA A 92 0.33 11.63 45.82
N VAL A 93 0.93 11.30 44.68
CA VAL A 93 0.58 11.95 43.41
C VAL A 93 0.27 10.87 42.38
N ALA A 94 -0.85 11.04 41.68
CA ALA A 94 -1.42 10.06 40.78
C ALA A 94 -0.40 9.51 39.78
N SER A 95 -0.39 8.18 39.66
CA SER A 95 0.41 7.39 38.72
C SER A 95 0.58 8.09 37.37
N THR A 96 1.82 8.19 36.88
CA THR A 96 2.18 8.65 35.52
C THR A 96 1.43 7.89 34.40
N LYS A 97 0.81 6.75 34.73
CA LYS A 97 -0.13 6.03 33.85
C LYS A 97 -1.43 6.80 33.60
N LEU A 98 -1.95 7.51 34.61
CA LEU A 98 -3.15 8.36 34.46
C LEU A 98 -2.80 9.68 33.76
N TYR A 99 -1.66 10.30 34.07
CA TYR A 99 -1.23 11.52 33.36
C TYR A 99 -1.07 11.27 31.85
N ASN A 100 -0.54 10.12 31.45
CA ASN A 100 -0.51 9.74 30.03
C ASN A 100 -1.90 9.39 29.46
N LEU A 101 -2.82 8.87 30.27
CA LEU A 101 -4.17 8.47 29.83
C LEU A 101 -5.07 9.67 29.51
N LEU A 102 -4.93 10.79 30.24
CA LEU A 102 -5.71 12.01 30.00
C LEU A 102 -5.27 12.79 28.74
N GLN A 103 -4.07 12.53 28.19
CA GLN A 103 -3.56 13.23 27.00
C GLN A 103 -4.01 12.59 25.67
N TRP A 104 -4.50 11.33 25.71
CA TRP A 104 -4.98 10.63 24.51
C TRP A 104 -6.41 11.02 24.10
N ASP A 105 -7.12 11.78 24.94
CA ASP A 105 -8.53 12.12 24.73
C ASP A 105 -8.76 13.39 23.88
N ARG A 106 -7.70 13.95 23.29
CA ARG A 106 -7.79 15.10 22.37
C ARG A 106 -7.57 14.75 20.90
N ASN A 107 -7.50 13.46 20.56
CA ASN A 107 -7.37 13.01 19.18
C ASN A 107 -8.66 12.29 18.72
N PRO A 108 -9.53 12.94 17.92
CA PRO A 108 -10.78 12.35 17.44
C PRO A 108 -10.60 11.09 16.55
N HIS A 109 -9.35 10.74 16.17
CA HIS A 109 -9.06 9.55 15.37
C HIS A 109 -8.62 8.30 16.18
N ALA A 110 -8.64 8.34 17.52
CA ALA A 110 -8.38 7.14 18.35
C ALA A 110 -9.60 6.21 18.51
N ILE A 111 -10.79 6.62 18.06
CA ILE A 111 -12.06 5.90 18.28
C ILE A 111 -12.15 4.61 17.45
N THR A 112 -11.52 4.54 16.29
CA THR A 112 -11.64 3.38 15.38
C THR A 112 -10.87 2.13 15.84
N TYR A 113 -9.86 2.27 16.71
CA TYR A 113 -9.05 1.13 17.16
C TYR A 113 -9.52 0.49 18.48
N ARG A 114 -10.47 1.13 19.19
CA ARG A 114 -10.93 0.67 20.51
C ARG A 114 -12.00 -0.44 20.41
N GLN A 115 -12.74 -0.50 19.31
CA GLN A 115 -13.88 -1.41 19.16
C GLN A 115 -13.46 -2.84 18.79
N ASP A 116 -12.28 -3.02 18.20
CA ASP A 116 -11.81 -4.35 17.77
C ASP A 116 -11.10 -5.15 18.89
N TRP A 117 -10.50 -4.48 19.87
CA TRP A 117 -9.80 -5.17 20.97
C TRP A 117 -10.74 -5.81 21.99
N SER A 118 -11.92 -5.22 22.21
CA SER A 118 -12.91 -5.76 23.15
C SER A 118 -13.51 -7.08 22.67
N ARG A 119 -13.69 -7.28 21.35
CA ARG A 119 -14.14 -8.56 20.78
C ARG A 119 -13.06 -9.65 20.84
N ALA A 120 -11.79 -9.28 20.59
CA ALA A 120 -10.67 -10.22 20.64
C ALA A 120 -10.36 -10.73 22.07
N ALA A 121 -10.53 -9.88 23.09
CA ALA A 121 -10.29 -10.26 24.49
C ALA A 121 -11.31 -11.30 25.02
N HIS A 122 -12.56 -11.25 24.56
CA HIS A 122 -13.58 -12.23 24.96
C HIS A 122 -13.33 -13.64 24.38
N LEU A 123 -12.72 -13.75 23.19
CA LEU A 123 -12.36 -15.03 22.59
C LEU A 123 -11.14 -15.68 23.25
N TYR A 124 -10.24 -14.89 23.83
CA TYR A 124 -9.04 -15.40 24.52
C TYR A 124 -9.34 -15.92 25.95
N SER A 125 -10.42 -15.47 26.59
CA SER A 125 -10.72 -15.80 28.00
C SER A 125 -11.36 -17.18 28.23
N LYS A 126 -11.82 -17.89 27.19
CA LYS A 126 -12.40 -19.24 27.35
C LYS A 126 -11.39 -20.38 27.33
N ASN A 127 -10.10 -20.11 27.10
CA ASN A 127 -9.09 -21.16 26.89
C ASN A 127 -7.95 -21.16 27.94
N GLN A 128 -8.18 -20.65 29.15
CA GLN A 128 -7.14 -20.56 30.19
C GLN A 128 -7.56 -21.14 31.56
N GLN A 129 -8.70 -21.82 31.63
CA GLN A 129 -9.20 -22.40 32.87
C GLN A 129 -9.24 -23.93 32.80
N SER A 130 -8.08 -24.55 32.58
CA SER A 130 -7.80 -25.95 32.91
C SER A 130 -6.33 -26.25 32.67
N PHE A 131 -5.44 -25.79 33.55
CA PHE A 131 -4.05 -26.27 33.51
C PHE A 131 -3.32 -26.14 34.85
N TYR A 132 -3.94 -26.52 35.97
CA TYR A 132 -3.23 -26.92 37.19
C TYR A 132 -4.10 -27.83 38.07
N LEU A 133 -4.08 -29.14 37.82
CA LEU A 133 -4.23 -30.17 38.84
C LEU A 133 -3.27 -31.33 38.52
N GLN A 134 -2.69 -31.88 39.57
CA GLN A 134 -1.63 -32.90 39.60
C GLN A 134 -2.13 -34.32 39.21
N PRO A 135 -1.22 -35.31 39.03
CA PRO A 135 -1.42 -36.45 38.14
C PRO A 135 -2.25 -37.56 38.80
N VAL A 136 -3.28 -38.03 38.11
CA VAL A 136 -3.97 -39.29 38.40
C VAL A 136 -4.24 -40.02 37.10
N ASP A 137 -3.89 -41.29 37.15
CA ASP A 137 -4.08 -42.43 36.24
C ASP A 137 -4.80 -42.19 34.91
N ILE A 138 -4.14 -42.61 33.83
CA ILE A 138 -4.61 -42.63 32.45
C ILE A 138 -5.70 -43.71 32.29
N PRO A 139 -6.90 -43.35 31.80
CA PRO A 139 -7.64 -44.21 30.88
C PRO A 139 -7.53 -43.61 29.48
N THR A 140 -6.97 -44.40 28.57
CA THR A 140 -6.83 -44.19 27.14
C THR A 140 -8.03 -43.45 26.51
N GLY A 141 -7.86 -42.16 26.20
CA GLY A 141 -8.88 -41.29 25.60
C GLY A 141 -8.53 -40.87 24.16
N HIS A 142 -9.21 -41.51 23.20
CA HIS A 142 -9.52 -41.16 21.81
C HIS A 142 -8.60 -40.23 20.96
N PRO A 143 -7.85 -40.75 19.96
CA PRO A 143 -7.13 -39.97 18.93
C PRO A 143 -8.02 -39.19 17.93
N GLN A 144 -9.35 -39.28 18.06
CA GLN A 144 -10.31 -38.75 17.08
C GLN A 144 -10.54 -37.23 17.21
N GLN A 145 -10.41 -36.66 18.42
CA GLN A 145 -10.60 -35.23 18.65
C GLN A 145 -9.47 -34.36 18.07
N GLN A 146 -8.24 -34.86 18.09
CA GLN A 146 -7.08 -34.13 17.57
C GLN A 146 -7.10 -34.06 16.03
N GLN A 147 -7.61 -35.11 15.38
CA GLN A 147 -7.76 -35.15 13.91
C GLN A 147 -8.85 -34.19 13.43
N GLN A 148 -9.95 -34.06 14.18
CA GLN A 148 -11.04 -33.13 13.86
C GLN A 148 -10.59 -31.66 13.96
N GLN A 149 -9.73 -31.34 14.93
CA GLN A 149 -9.17 -29.99 15.06
C GLN A 149 -8.25 -29.61 13.88
N GLN A 150 -7.42 -30.55 13.41
CA GLN A 150 -6.56 -30.31 12.24
C GLN A 150 -7.37 -30.10 10.95
N GLN A 151 -8.47 -30.83 10.77
CA GLN A 151 -9.38 -30.63 9.64
C GLN A 151 -10.03 -29.24 9.67
N GLN A 152 -10.41 -28.73 10.84
CA GLN A 152 -10.94 -27.37 10.98
C GLN A 152 -9.93 -26.29 10.58
N PHE A 153 -8.65 -26.44 10.97
CA PHE A 153 -7.59 -25.52 10.54
C PHE A 153 -7.38 -25.56 9.02
N HIS A 154 -7.41 -26.76 8.42
CA HIS A 154 -7.28 -26.92 6.97
C HIS A 154 -8.43 -26.24 6.22
N ASN A 155 -9.67 -26.48 6.66
CA ASN A 155 -10.86 -25.87 6.06
C ASN A 155 -10.83 -24.34 6.17
N HIS A 156 -10.41 -23.81 7.33
CA HIS A 156 -10.31 -22.36 7.51
C HIS A 156 -9.22 -21.75 6.62
N HIS A 157 -8.07 -22.42 6.48
CA HIS A 157 -7.02 -21.97 5.59
C HIS A 157 -7.46 -21.99 4.13
N GLN A 158 -8.13 -23.06 3.69
CA GLN A 158 -8.65 -23.18 2.34
C GLN A 158 -9.69 -22.08 2.03
N GLN A 159 -10.56 -21.77 3.00
CA GLN A 159 -11.55 -20.71 2.84
C GLN A 159 -10.90 -19.31 2.75
N GLN A 160 -9.83 -19.06 3.52
CA GLN A 160 -9.05 -17.83 3.37
C GLN A 160 -8.37 -17.72 2.01
N GLN A 161 -7.87 -18.85 1.49
CA GLN A 161 -7.23 -18.90 0.17
C GLN A 161 -8.25 -18.61 -0.94
N GLN A 162 -9.45 -19.19 -0.86
CA GLN A 162 -10.53 -18.88 -1.80
C GLN A 162 -10.94 -17.40 -1.76
N PHE A 163 -10.99 -16.77 -0.58
CA PHE A 163 -11.27 -15.35 -0.47
C PHE A 163 -10.19 -14.50 -1.13
N TYR A 164 -8.92 -14.86 -0.93
CA TYR A 164 -7.79 -14.18 -1.56
C TYR A 164 -7.82 -14.30 -3.10
N ASP A 165 -8.08 -15.50 -3.60
CA ASP A 165 -8.17 -15.76 -5.05
C ASP A 165 -9.34 -15.00 -5.67
N HIS A 166 -10.49 -14.95 -4.99
CA HIS A 166 -11.65 -14.17 -5.43
C HIS A 166 -11.35 -12.66 -5.48
N GLN A 167 -10.65 -12.14 -4.46
CA GLN A 167 -10.25 -10.74 -4.41
C GLN A 167 -9.28 -10.39 -5.55
N GLN A 168 -8.31 -11.25 -5.85
CA GLN A 168 -7.39 -11.09 -6.97
C GLN A 168 -8.15 -11.09 -8.31
N GLN A 169 -9.11 -12.00 -8.48
CA GLN A 169 -9.90 -12.07 -9.71
C GLN A 169 -10.75 -10.81 -9.92
N GLN A 170 -11.38 -10.27 -8.87
CA GLN A 170 -12.10 -8.99 -8.96
C GLN A 170 -11.17 -7.84 -9.37
N GLN A 171 -9.96 -7.79 -8.79
CA GLN A 171 -9.00 -6.73 -9.09
C GLN A 171 -8.51 -6.81 -10.54
N GLN A 172 -8.29 -8.02 -11.05
CA GLN A 172 -7.96 -8.25 -12.46
C GLN A 172 -9.12 -7.85 -13.39
N GLN A 173 -10.37 -8.14 -13.01
CA GLN A 173 -11.55 -7.77 -13.79
C GLN A 173 -11.75 -6.25 -13.84
N GLN A 174 -11.49 -5.53 -12.73
CA GLN A 174 -11.47 -4.07 -12.72
C GLN A 174 -10.37 -3.49 -13.62
N GLN A 175 -9.17 -4.09 -13.62
CA GLN A 175 -8.10 -3.67 -14.53
C GLN A 175 -8.48 -3.86 -16.00
N GLN A 176 -9.10 -4.99 -16.34
CA GLN A 176 -9.58 -5.23 -17.70
C GLN A 176 -10.65 -4.22 -18.10
N GLN A 177 -11.61 -3.90 -17.21
CA GLN A 177 -12.61 -2.86 -17.49
C GLN A 177 -11.97 -1.49 -17.70
N GLN A 178 -10.96 -1.10 -16.91
CA GLN A 178 -10.25 0.16 -17.13
C GLN A 178 -9.50 0.18 -18.46
N GLN A 179 -8.87 -0.94 -18.86
CA GLN A 179 -8.20 -1.05 -20.16
C GLN A 179 -9.20 -0.95 -21.31
N GLN A 180 -10.37 -1.60 -21.18
CA GLN A 180 -11.46 -1.51 -22.15
C GLN A 180 -11.93 -0.05 -22.29
N GLN A 181 -12.19 0.64 -21.18
CA GLN A 181 -12.59 2.05 -21.19
C GLN A 181 -11.54 2.95 -21.85
N PHE A 182 -10.25 2.71 -21.61
CA PHE A 182 -9.18 3.46 -22.26
C PHE A 182 -9.14 3.21 -23.77
N HIS A 183 -9.31 1.95 -24.18
CA HIS A 183 -9.39 1.57 -25.59
C HIS A 183 -10.58 2.24 -26.29
N ASP A 184 -11.77 2.16 -25.69
CA ASP A 184 -13.00 2.76 -26.22
C ASP A 184 -12.87 4.29 -26.34
N HIS A 185 -12.28 4.94 -25.32
CA HIS A 185 -12.04 6.38 -25.35
C HIS A 185 -11.03 6.78 -26.45
N HIS A 186 -9.99 5.98 -26.65
CA HIS A 186 -9.03 6.20 -27.73
C HIS A 186 -9.68 6.06 -29.10
N GLN A 187 -10.49 5.02 -29.29
CA GLN A 187 -11.21 4.78 -30.54
C GLN A 187 -12.20 5.91 -30.84
N GLN A 188 -12.91 6.40 -29.83
CA GLN A 188 -13.82 7.53 -29.99
C GLN A 188 -13.07 8.81 -30.39
N LYS A 189 -11.89 9.08 -29.79
CA LYS A 189 -11.04 10.20 -30.22
C LYS A 189 -10.59 10.06 -31.67
N GLN A 190 -10.28 8.84 -32.10
CA GLN A 190 -9.88 8.57 -33.48
C GLN A 190 -11.05 8.84 -34.45
N GLN A 191 -12.26 8.40 -34.12
CA GLN A 191 -13.46 8.72 -34.89
C GLN A 191 -13.73 10.23 -35.02
N PHE A 192 -13.55 10.99 -33.92
CA PHE A 192 -13.66 12.45 -33.99
C PHE A 192 -12.60 13.09 -34.89
N HIS A 193 -11.37 12.57 -34.85
CA HIS A 193 -10.29 13.05 -35.71
C HIS A 193 -10.58 12.75 -37.18
N ASP A 194 -10.97 11.52 -37.51
CA ASP A 194 -11.31 11.09 -38.86
C ASP A 194 -12.49 11.90 -39.42
N HIS A 195 -13.52 12.13 -38.60
CA HIS A 195 -14.67 12.94 -38.99
C HIS A 195 -14.26 14.40 -39.29
N HIS A 196 -13.40 14.99 -38.46
CA HIS A 196 -12.89 16.33 -38.70
C HIS A 196 -12.05 16.42 -39.98
N GLN A 197 -11.20 15.41 -40.22
CA GLN A 197 -10.40 15.34 -41.43
C GLN A 197 -11.27 15.21 -42.69
N GLN A 198 -12.34 14.42 -42.62
CA GLN A 198 -13.28 14.27 -43.73
C GLN A 198 -14.04 15.57 -44.02
N GLN A 199 -14.41 16.34 -42.99
CA GLN A 199 -15.00 17.68 -43.17
C GLN A 199 -14.02 18.67 -43.83
N GLN A 200 -12.73 18.63 -43.46
CA GLN A 200 -11.70 19.44 -44.11
C GLN A 200 -11.56 19.06 -45.59
N GLN A 201 -11.50 17.76 -45.91
CA GLN A 201 -11.43 17.31 -47.31
C GLN A 201 -12.63 17.78 -48.13
N PHE A 202 -13.84 17.76 -47.55
CA PHE A 202 -15.03 18.31 -48.21
C PHE A 202 -14.92 19.82 -48.47
N HIS A 203 -14.43 20.59 -47.49
CA HIS A 203 -14.19 22.03 -47.66
C HIS A 203 -13.14 22.31 -48.74
N ASP A 204 -12.01 21.61 -48.70
CA ASP A 204 -10.91 21.77 -49.65
C ASP A 204 -11.36 21.41 -51.07
N HIS A 205 -12.13 20.32 -51.22
CA HIS A 205 -12.67 19.90 -52.51
C HIS A 205 -13.63 20.93 -53.08
N HIS A 206 -14.56 21.44 -52.26
CA HIS A 206 -15.51 22.47 -52.69
C HIS A 206 -14.81 23.79 -53.06
N HIS A 207 -13.79 24.18 -52.30
CA HIS A 207 -12.98 25.36 -52.59
C HIS A 207 -12.19 25.19 -53.90
N HIS A 208 -11.58 24.02 -54.12
CA HIS A 208 -10.88 23.71 -55.37
C HIS A 208 -11.83 23.74 -56.58
N GLN A 209 -13.04 23.21 -56.43
CA GLN A 209 -14.04 23.22 -57.49
C GLN A 209 -14.49 24.65 -57.84
N GLN A 210 -14.66 25.53 -56.85
CA GLN A 210 -14.90 26.95 -57.11
C GLN A 210 -13.73 27.60 -57.87
N GLN A 211 -12.49 27.32 -57.47
CA GLN A 211 -11.33 27.88 -58.17
C GLN A 211 -11.25 27.41 -59.62
N GLN A 212 -11.56 26.15 -59.91
CA GLN A 212 -11.67 25.66 -61.29
C GLN A 212 -12.74 26.42 -62.07
N GLN A 213 -13.94 26.61 -61.50
CA GLN A 213 -15.00 27.37 -62.17
C GLN A 213 -14.59 28.81 -62.47
N PHE A 214 -13.89 29.48 -61.54
CA PHE A 214 -13.35 30.82 -61.80
C PHE A 214 -12.29 30.82 -62.90
N HIS A 215 -11.40 29.83 -62.91
CA HIS A 215 -10.37 29.70 -63.92
C HIS A 215 -10.98 29.46 -65.31
N ASP A 216 -11.90 28.51 -65.43
CA ASP A 216 -12.60 28.19 -66.68
C ASP A 216 -13.38 29.40 -67.21
N HIS A 217 -14.07 30.12 -66.33
CA HIS A 217 -14.80 31.33 -66.69
C HIS A 217 -13.86 32.42 -67.22
N HIS A 218 -12.70 32.63 -66.57
CA HIS A 218 -11.70 33.60 -67.03
C HIS A 218 -11.12 33.21 -68.40
N GLN A 219 -10.86 31.92 -68.61
CA GLN A 219 -10.35 31.40 -69.87
C GLN A 219 -11.36 31.59 -71.01
N GLN A 220 -12.65 31.38 -70.73
CA GLN A 220 -13.73 31.64 -71.68
C GLN A 220 -13.82 33.12 -72.06
N GLN A 221 -13.66 34.03 -71.10
CA GLN A 221 -13.64 35.47 -71.39
C GLN A 221 -12.44 35.86 -72.26
N GLN A 222 -11.26 35.29 -72.01
CA GLN A 222 -10.08 35.50 -72.86
C GLN A 222 -10.32 35.03 -74.29
N GLN A 223 -10.84 33.82 -74.46
CA GLN A 223 -11.17 33.31 -75.80
C GLN A 223 -12.18 34.19 -76.53
N PHE A 224 -13.18 34.72 -75.82
CA PHE A 224 -14.16 35.62 -76.39
C PHE A 224 -13.53 36.95 -76.82
N HIS A 225 -12.60 37.48 -76.01
CA HIS A 225 -11.88 38.70 -76.31
C HIS A 225 -10.94 38.54 -77.52
N ASP A 226 -10.19 37.44 -77.57
CA ASP A 226 -9.30 37.11 -78.69
C ASP A 226 -10.08 36.92 -80.00
N HIS A 227 -11.25 36.26 -79.92
CA HIS A 227 -12.13 36.07 -81.07
C HIS A 227 -12.69 37.40 -81.58
N GLN A 228 -13.07 38.33 -80.69
CA GLN A 228 -13.49 39.67 -81.08
C GLN A 228 -12.37 40.47 -81.75
N GLN A 229 -11.14 40.37 -81.25
CA GLN A 229 -10.00 41.07 -81.86
C GLN A 229 -9.68 40.53 -83.27
N GLN A 230 -9.81 39.21 -83.50
CA GLN A 230 -9.61 38.64 -84.83
C GLN A 230 -10.67 39.12 -85.83
N GLN A 231 -11.93 39.30 -85.41
CA GLN A 231 -12.97 39.82 -86.29
C GLN A 231 -12.81 41.30 -86.65
N GLN A 232 -12.10 42.10 -85.85
CA GLN A 232 -11.82 43.51 -86.17
C GLN A 232 -10.62 43.71 -87.11
N GLN A 233 -9.84 42.66 -87.40
CA GLN A 233 -8.66 42.70 -88.27
C GLN A 233 -8.92 42.19 -89.70
N GLN A 234 -10.17 41.82 -90.03
CA GLN A 234 -10.63 41.49 -91.39
C GLN A 234 -11.54 42.59 -91.93
#